data_AF-A0A5C7R148-F1
#
_entry.id   AF-A0A5C7R148-F1
#
_cell.length_a   1.000
_cell.length_b   1.000
_cell.length_c   1.000
_cell.angle_alpha   90.00
_cell.angle_beta   90.00
_cell.angle_gamma   90.00
#
_symmetry.space_group_name_H-M   'P 1'
#
loop_
_entity.id
_entity.type
_entity.pdbx_description
1 polymer ?
#
loop_
_entity_poly.entity_id
_entity_poly.type
_entity_poly.pdbx_seq_one_letter_code
_entity_poly.pdbx_strand_id
1 'polypeptide(L)'
;MKTSQPDRLSRWLWLMALATGGVFAQQTDAGEEAAVYLLSEDVLAQMKPHLAPMSVAALPPLSSVQTIWARGNFGKSFTVESNFRATQLESGLYRIEQRASSRTAFSASASTGSALLLCGLTTMMAASESSTTHSSMLPVAGTGLFFEAKSTVNGSGRSRAIRLTSTSPSLCNIAPGDTFEFTVERESETRTEGVFVRDKTTHQTGIGTLSCAAASGTEPAQRIAPFLTGEAIAVSCETVDAKKRPITVRYMHLVDYRYYLPVANTSHGVRSETAYSSGE
;
A
#
# COMPACT_ATOMS: atom_id res chain seq x y z
N MET A 1 -27.75 -33.24 -5.90
CA MET A 1 -27.59 -31.79 -6.20
C MET A 1 -26.33 -31.29 -5.52
N LYS A 2 -25.31 -30.92 -6.29
CA LYS A 2 -24.06 -30.33 -5.79
C LYS A 2 -24.36 -28.90 -5.34
N THR A 3 -24.15 -28.61 -4.07
CA THR A 3 -24.19 -27.25 -3.52
C THR A 3 -23.13 -26.40 -4.22
N SER A 4 -23.61 -25.43 -5.00
CA SER A 4 -22.82 -24.49 -5.79
C SER A 4 -21.93 -23.65 -4.87
N GLN A 5 -20.62 -23.66 -5.14
CA GLN A 5 -19.58 -22.84 -4.51
C GLN A 5 -19.88 -21.32 -4.62
N PRO A 6 -20.32 -20.63 -3.56
CA PRO A 6 -20.34 -19.16 -3.52
C PRO A 6 -19.00 -18.60 -2.98
N ASP A 7 -18.11 -19.49 -2.52
CA ASP A 7 -16.99 -19.17 -1.65
C ASP A 7 -15.69 -18.82 -2.39
N ARG A 8 -15.67 -18.95 -3.72
CA ARG A 8 -14.49 -18.65 -4.55
C ARG A 8 -14.46 -17.21 -5.03
N LEU A 9 -15.60 -16.65 -5.41
CA LEU A 9 -15.73 -15.25 -5.86
C LEU A 9 -15.51 -14.25 -4.71
N SER A 10 -16.06 -14.54 -3.52
CA SER A 10 -15.80 -13.72 -2.32
C SER A 10 -14.31 -13.70 -1.96
N ARG A 11 -13.61 -14.83 -2.02
CA ARG A 11 -12.16 -14.92 -1.79
C ARG A 11 -11.33 -14.15 -2.82
N TRP A 12 -11.81 -14.03 -4.06
CA TRP A 12 -11.15 -13.22 -5.09
C TRP A 12 -11.24 -11.72 -4.79
N LEU A 13 -12.39 -11.26 -4.28
CA LEU A 13 -12.60 -9.86 -3.89
C LEU A 13 -11.66 -9.41 -2.75
N TRP A 14 -11.38 -10.29 -1.78
CA TRP A 14 -10.43 -10.01 -0.69
C TRP A 14 -8.97 -9.85 -1.16
N LEU A 15 -8.57 -10.56 -2.21
CA LEU A 15 -7.22 -10.46 -2.77
C LEU A 15 -7.03 -9.16 -3.56
N MET A 16 -8.09 -8.59 -4.15
CA MET A 16 -8.04 -7.30 -4.84
C MET A 16 -7.82 -6.15 -3.86
N ALA A 17 -8.57 -6.13 -2.74
CA ALA A 17 -8.40 -5.12 -1.68
C ALA A 17 -7.02 -5.18 -1.00
N LEU A 18 -6.45 -6.37 -0.85
CA LEU A 18 -5.09 -6.56 -0.31
C LEU A 18 -3.98 -6.26 -1.33
N ALA A 19 -4.24 -6.41 -2.63
CA ALA A 19 -3.28 -6.09 -3.68
C ALA A 19 -3.18 -4.57 -3.93
N THR A 20 -4.27 -3.82 -3.71
CA THR A 20 -4.24 -2.35 -3.62
C THR A 20 -3.81 -1.83 -2.24
N GLY A 21 -3.91 -2.65 -1.19
CA GLY A 21 -3.62 -2.30 0.21
C GLY A 21 -2.14 -2.32 0.61
N GLY A 22 -1.24 -2.20 -0.37
CA GLY A 22 0.18 -2.00 -0.16
C GLY A 22 0.47 -0.56 0.27
N VAL A 23 0.04 -0.22 1.48
CA VAL A 23 0.33 1.02 2.20
C VAL A 23 -0.32 2.28 1.60
N PHE A 24 -0.87 3.10 2.51
CA PHE A 24 -1.38 4.45 2.30
C PHE A 24 -2.83 4.53 1.75
N ALA A 25 -3.74 5.21 2.45
CA ALA A 25 -3.86 6.67 2.45
C ALA A 25 -5.33 7.23 2.97
N GLN A 26 -5.49 8.21 3.90
CA GLN A 26 -6.78 8.94 4.19
C GLN A 26 -6.78 10.48 3.93
N GLN A 27 -7.88 11.10 3.48
CA GLN A 27 -8.26 12.46 3.94
C GLN A 27 -9.61 12.33 4.66
N THR A 28 -9.68 12.87 5.87
CA THR A 28 -10.91 13.03 6.65
C THR A 28 -11.78 14.12 6.02
N ASP A 29 -13.00 13.78 5.60
CA ASP A 29 -14.08 14.77 5.53
C ASP A 29 -15.01 14.56 6.74
N ALA A 30 -15.02 15.61 7.57
CA ALA A 30 -15.99 16.00 8.60
C ALA A 30 -16.89 14.91 9.22
N GLY A 31 -16.65 14.61 10.51
CA GLY A 31 -17.77 14.36 11.43
C GLY A 31 -17.63 13.27 12.49
N GLU A 32 -16.56 12.46 12.51
CA GLU A 32 -16.40 11.44 13.55
C GLU A 32 -14.95 11.38 14.02
N GLU A 33 -14.78 11.39 15.35
CA GLU A 33 -13.54 11.59 16.09
C GLU A 33 -12.32 10.94 15.41
N ALA A 34 -11.45 11.79 14.86
CA ALA A 34 -10.06 11.45 14.70
C ALA A 34 -9.50 11.22 16.11
N ALA A 35 -9.59 9.99 16.61
CA ALA A 35 -8.79 9.55 17.73
C ALA A 35 -7.34 9.90 17.36
N VAL A 36 -6.81 10.93 18.01
CA VAL A 36 -5.45 11.41 17.81
C VAL A 36 -4.55 10.31 18.34
N TYR A 37 -4.19 9.37 17.48
CA TYR A 37 -3.19 8.35 17.81
C TYR A 37 -1.85 9.06 17.88
N LEU A 38 -1.50 9.49 19.08
CA LEU A 38 -0.15 9.97 19.37
C LEU A 38 0.82 8.80 19.19
N LEU A 39 1.92 9.05 18.48
CA LEU A 39 3.07 8.14 18.49
C LEU A 39 3.54 7.98 19.94
N SER A 40 3.89 6.76 20.35
CA SER A 40 4.46 6.57 21.68
C SER A 40 5.78 7.34 21.81
N GLU A 41 6.07 7.86 23.00
CA GLU A 41 7.32 8.57 23.28
C GLU A 41 8.55 7.72 22.95
N ASP A 42 8.46 6.40 23.18
CA ASP A 42 9.52 5.45 22.82
C ASP A 42 9.79 5.41 21.32
N VAL A 43 8.75 5.42 20.49
CA VAL A 43 8.89 5.45 19.02
C VAL A 43 9.49 6.78 18.59
N LEU A 44 9.00 7.90 19.15
CA LEU A 44 9.57 9.23 18.86
C LEU A 44 11.06 9.31 19.25
N ALA A 45 11.45 8.75 20.39
CA ALA A 45 12.84 8.70 20.83
C ALA A 45 13.70 7.86 19.88
N GLN A 46 13.20 6.70 19.42
CA GLN A 46 13.87 5.83 18.44
C GLN A 46 13.99 6.48 17.05
N MET A 47 13.04 7.33 16.66
CA MET A 47 13.09 8.04 15.38
C MET A 47 14.06 9.21 15.38
N LYS A 48 14.24 9.88 16.51
CA LYS A 48 15.01 11.13 16.60
C LYS A 48 16.38 11.08 15.91
N PRO A 49 17.18 10.00 16.01
CA PRO A 49 18.45 9.87 15.28
C PRO A 49 18.30 9.86 13.75
N HIS A 50 17.13 9.48 13.23
CA HIS A 50 16.83 9.35 11.81
C HIS A 50 16.20 10.61 11.20
N LEU A 51 15.69 11.53 12.03
CA LEU A 51 14.95 12.75 11.61
C LEU A 51 15.83 13.96 11.30
N ALA A 52 17.16 13.80 11.23
CA ALA A 52 18.06 14.96 11.15
C ALA A 52 17.66 15.94 10.02
N PRO A 53 17.69 17.26 10.26
CA PRO A 53 17.34 18.28 9.28
C PRO A 53 18.41 18.24 8.19
N MET A 54 18.09 17.56 7.11
CA MET A 54 19.04 17.31 6.04
C MET A 54 18.48 18.01 4.81
N SER A 55 19.29 18.85 4.17
CA SER A 55 18.93 19.44 2.88
C SER A 55 18.90 18.32 1.86
N VAL A 56 17.72 17.81 1.56
CA VAL A 56 17.50 16.73 0.60
C VAL A 56 16.87 17.32 -0.65
N ALA A 57 17.18 16.76 -1.82
CA ALA A 57 16.47 17.12 -3.03
C ALA A 57 14.98 16.81 -2.87
N ALA A 58 14.11 17.75 -3.22
CA ALA A 58 12.67 17.50 -3.20
C ALA A 58 12.34 16.38 -4.20
N LEU A 59 11.62 15.35 -3.73
CA LEU A 59 11.11 14.32 -4.62
C LEU A 59 10.11 14.97 -5.59
N PRO A 60 10.29 14.82 -6.92
CA PRO A 60 9.31 15.32 -7.87
C PRO A 60 7.96 14.62 -7.66
N PRO A 61 6.83 15.20 -8.11
CA PRO A 61 5.55 14.50 -8.12
C PRO A 61 5.67 13.19 -8.92
N LEU A 62 5.03 12.13 -8.42
CA LEU A 62 5.14 10.79 -9.00
C LEU A 62 3.76 10.24 -9.33
N SER A 63 3.67 9.68 -10.53
CA SER A 63 2.61 8.76 -10.91
C SER A 63 3.19 7.36 -10.95
N SER A 64 2.38 6.37 -10.61
CA SER A 64 2.78 4.98 -10.70
C SER A 64 1.68 4.10 -11.25
N VAL A 65 2.10 3.13 -12.05
CA VAL A 65 1.24 2.06 -12.56
C VAL A 65 1.68 0.77 -11.89
N GLN A 66 0.80 0.22 -11.06
CA GLN A 66 1.02 -1.07 -10.45
C GLN A 66 0.35 -2.16 -11.27
N THR A 67 1.13 -3.09 -11.80
CA THR A 67 0.62 -4.28 -12.48
C THR A 67 0.52 -5.41 -11.48
N ILE A 68 -0.67 -5.99 -11.34
CA ILE A 68 -0.95 -7.05 -10.35
C ILE A 68 -1.27 -8.34 -11.10
N TRP A 69 -0.51 -9.40 -10.80
CA TRP A 69 -0.77 -10.76 -11.23
C TRP A 69 -1.25 -11.57 -10.03
N ALA A 70 -2.52 -11.93 -10.04
CA ALA A 70 -3.08 -12.84 -9.06
C ALA A 70 -3.44 -14.16 -9.75
N ARG A 71 -3.10 -15.30 -9.12
CA ARG A 71 -3.65 -16.63 -9.52
C ARG A 71 -5.17 -16.54 -9.65
N GLY A 72 -5.73 -15.75 -8.74
CA GLY A 72 -6.69 -14.68 -9.01
C GLY A 72 -7.59 -14.80 -10.21
N ASN A 73 -6.98 -14.22 -11.21
CA ASN A 73 -7.61 -13.61 -12.33
C ASN A 73 -7.37 -14.47 -13.57
N PHE A 74 -7.29 -15.80 -13.35
CA PHE A 74 -7.02 -16.79 -14.39
C PHE A 74 -5.75 -16.48 -15.21
N GLY A 75 -4.72 -15.93 -14.54
CA GLY A 75 -3.45 -15.56 -15.16
C GLY A 75 -3.44 -14.20 -15.89
N LYS A 76 -4.55 -13.45 -15.90
CA LYS A 76 -4.57 -12.08 -16.42
C LYS A 76 -4.05 -11.10 -15.38
N SER A 77 -3.25 -10.12 -15.80
CA SER A 77 -2.93 -8.97 -14.96
C SER A 77 -4.05 -7.94 -14.99
N PHE A 78 -4.06 -7.06 -13.99
CA PHE A 78 -4.78 -5.79 -14.05
C PHE A 78 -3.85 -4.68 -13.56
N THR A 79 -4.16 -3.46 -13.96
CA THR A 79 -3.37 -2.28 -13.61
C THR A 79 -4.13 -1.41 -12.64
N VAL A 80 -3.41 -0.84 -11.68
CA VAL A 80 -3.88 0.19 -10.78
C VAL A 80 -3.02 1.42 -11.03
N GLU A 81 -3.65 2.52 -11.36
CA GLU A 81 -2.98 3.80 -11.56
C GLU A 81 -3.11 4.61 -10.28
N SER A 82 -1.98 5.14 -9.81
CA SER A 82 -1.95 5.98 -8.61
C SER A 82 -1.07 7.18 -8.81
N ASN A 83 -1.58 8.33 -8.37
CA ASN A 83 -0.80 9.55 -8.24
C ASN A 83 -0.50 9.74 -6.75
N PHE A 84 0.76 9.98 -6.42
CA PHE A 84 1.13 10.33 -5.05
C PHE A 84 2.06 11.53 -5.00
N ARG A 85 1.84 12.35 -3.99
CA ARG A 85 2.63 13.54 -3.70
C ARG A 85 3.32 13.34 -2.37
N ALA A 86 4.65 13.29 -2.40
CA ALA A 86 5.47 13.29 -1.20
C ALA A 86 5.92 14.71 -0.88
N THR A 87 5.65 15.20 0.33
CA THR A 87 6.09 16.50 0.82
C THR A 87 6.93 16.28 2.07
N GLN A 88 8.17 16.73 2.07
CA GLN A 88 9.00 16.70 3.28
C GLN A 88 8.54 17.79 4.25
N LEU A 89 8.36 17.43 5.52
CA LEU A 89 7.99 18.32 6.61
C LEU A 89 9.26 18.84 7.30
N GLU A 90 9.12 19.95 8.06
CA GLU A 90 10.21 20.50 8.88
C GLU A 90 10.77 19.50 9.89
N SER A 91 9.95 18.54 10.32
CA SER A 91 10.36 17.44 11.20
C SER A 91 11.26 16.40 10.53
N GLY A 92 11.52 16.50 9.22
CA GLY A 92 12.25 15.51 8.42
C GLY A 92 11.39 14.34 7.94
N LEU A 93 10.13 14.24 8.39
CA LEU A 93 9.18 13.24 7.91
C LEU A 93 8.62 13.58 6.53
N TYR A 94 8.16 12.55 5.81
CA TYR A 94 7.43 12.73 4.56
C TYR A 94 5.93 12.60 4.81
N ARG A 95 5.17 13.61 4.39
CA ARG A 95 3.73 13.49 4.17
C ARG A 95 3.49 12.98 2.76
N ILE A 96 2.88 11.81 2.63
CA ILE A 96 2.34 11.33 1.36
C ILE A 96 0.87 11.69 1.31
N GLU A 97 0.42 12.14 0.15
CA GLU A 97 -0.99 12.11 -0.26
C GLU A 97 -1.13 11.24 -1.51
N GLN A 98 -2.10 10.32 -1.56
CA GLN A 98 -2.25 9.38 -2.67
C GLN A 98 -3.69 9.35 -3.19
N ARG A 99 -3.84 9.20 -4.50
CA ARG A 99 -5.13 8.86 -5.12
C ARG A 99 -4.87 7.76 -6.11
N ALA A 100 -5.54 6.63 -5.96
CA ALA A 100 -5.50 5.54 -6.91
C ALA A 100 -6.88 5.27 -7.47
N SER A 101 -6.91 4.82 -8.71
CA SER A 101 -8.14 4.35 -9.34
C SER A 101 -7.83 3.19 -10.27
N SER A 102 -8.81 2.31 -10.43
CA SER A 102 -8.79 1.32 -11.50
C SER A 102 -10.19 1.18 -12.09
N ARG A 103 -10.27 0.92 -13.39
CA ARG A 103 -11.54 0.72 -14.07
C ARG A 103 -11.44 -0.45 -15.03
N THR A 104 -12.43 -1.32 -14.97
CA THR A 104 -12.67 -2.41 -15.93
C THR A 104 -14.11 -2.29 -16.44
N ALA A 105 -14.49 -3.11 -17.42
CA ALA A 105 -15.82 -3.10 -18.01
C ALA A 105 -16.97 -3.34 -16.98
N PHE A 106 -16.68 -4.00 -15.85
CA PHE A 106 -17.69 -4.40 -14.85
C PHE A 106 -17.33 -3.98 -13.42
N SER A 107 -16.27 -3.18 -13.26
CA SER A 107 -15.80 -2.75 -11.95
C SER A 107 -15.11 -1.40 -12.02
N ALA A 108 -15.37 -0.56 -11.03
CA ALA A 108 -14.60 0.63 -10.77
C ALA A 108 -14.10 0.57 -9.32
N SER A 109 -12.81 0.83 -9.11
CA SER A 109 -12.25 1.05 -7.78
C SER A 109 -11.61 2.43 -7.70
N ALA A 110 -11.74 3.03 -6.53
CA ALA A 110 -11.03 4.24 -6.16
C ALA A 110 -10.51 4.08 -4.74
N SER A 111 -9.31 4.59 -4.48
CA SER A 111 -8.76 4.74 -3.14
C SER A 111 -8.12 6.10 -3.00
N THR A 112 -8.33 6.74 -1.85
CA THR A 112 -7.80 8.08 -1.55
C THR A 112 -6.76 8.01 -0.48
N GLY A 113 -6.24 9.20 -0.05
CA GLY A 113 -4.93 9.17 0.52
C GLY A 113 -4.15 10.18 1.38
N SER A 114 -3.68 9.79 2.59
CA SER A 114 -2.52 10.33 3.32
C SER A 114 -1.76 9.37 4.26
N ALA A 115 -0.46 9.64 4.44
CA ALA A 115 0.40 9.02 5.44
C ALA A 115 1.57 9.92 5.86
N LEU A 116 2.10 9.68 7.05
CA LEU A 116 3.34 10.23 7.56
C LEU A 116 4.38 9.11 7.65
N LEU A 117 5.51 9.33 6.99
CA LEU A 117 6.55 8.32 6.80
C LEU A 117 7.91 8.81 7.25
N LEU A 118 8.64 7.92 7.91
CA LEU A 118 10.08 8.06 8.04
C LEU A 118 10.73 7.63 6.71
N CYS A 119 11.16 8.64 5.94
CA CYS A 119 11.92 8.48 4.71
C CYS A 119 11.23 7.65 3.63
N GLY A 120 9.89 7.65 3.58
CA GLY A 120 9.14 6.88 2.59
C GLY A 120 9.02 5.38 2.91
N LEU A 121 9.60 4.90 4.01
CA LEU A 121 9.65 3.48 4.37
C LEU A 121 8.75 3.13 5.55
N THR A 122 9.07 3.65 6.74
CA THR A 122 8.37 3.27 7.97
C THR A 122 7.15 4.15 8.14
N THR A 123 5.98 3.52 8.12
CA THR A 123 4.71 4.21 8.34
C THR A 123 4.56 4.58 9.81
N MET A 124 4.73 5.88 10.09
CA MET A 124 4.53 6.42 11.42
C MET A 124 3.05 6.46 11.72
N MET A 125 2.29 7.03 10.79
CA MET A 125 0.85 7.03 10.80
C MET A 125 0.37 6.96 9.36
N ALA A 126 -0.54 6.07 9.06
CA ALA A 126 -1.33 6.13 7.85
C ALA A 126 -2.75 5.75 8.18
N ALA A 127 -3.68 6.32 7.43
CA ALA A 127 -5.00 5.75 7.27
C ALA A 127 -5.21 5.46 5.79
N SER A 128 -6.23 4.71 5.41
CA SER A 128 -6.54 4.29 4.03
C SER A 128 -8.04 4.18 3.82
N GLU A 129 -8.58 4.65 2.70
CA GLU A 129 -9.96 4.36 2.29
C GLU A 129 -10.02 3.94 0.83
N SER A 130 -10.84 2.93 0.55
CA SER A 130 -11.06 2.37 -0.77
C SER A 130 -12.51 1.99 -0.94
N SER A 131 -13.04 2.21 -2.14
CA SER A 131 -14.35 1.70 -2.55
C SER A 131 -14.20 0.99 -3.89
N THR A 132 -14.69 -0.23 -3.95
CA THR A 132 -14.79 -1.00 -5.19
C THR A 132 -16.25 -1.29 -5.45
N THR A 133 -16.75 -0.80 -6.58
CA THR A 133 -18.10 -1.08 -7.06
C THR A 133 -18.04 -2.09 -8.20
N HIS A 134 -18.91 -3.08 -8.12
CA HIS A 134 -19.16 -4.06 -9.17
C HIS A 134 -20.60 -3.94 -9.67
N SER A 135 -20.76 -3.94 -10.99
CA SER A 135 -22.07 -4.03 -11.64
C SER A 135 -22.10 -5.22 -12.58
N SER A 136 -23.16 -6.03 -12.48
CA SER A 136 -23.44 -7.11 -13.42
C SER A 136 -24.85 -6.97 -13.97
N MET A 137 -25.02 -7.26 -15.27
CA MET A 137 -26.33 -7.31 -15.90
C MET A 137 -26.80 -8.77 -15.90
N LEU A 138 -27.96 -9.02 -15.32
CA LEU A 138 -28.56 -10.34 -15.26
C LEU A 138 -29.77 -10.39 -16.20
N PRO A 139 -29.81 -11.34 -17.15
CA PRO A 139 -30.96 -11.48 -18.04
C PRO A 139 -32.17 -11.97 -17.25
N VAL A 140 -33.31 -11.30 -17.43
CA VAL A 140 -34.62 -11.79 -17.02
C VAL A 140 -35.04 -12.86 -18.01
N ALA A 141 -35.28 -14.08 -17.53
CA ALA A 141 -35.64 -15.20 -18.36
C ALA A 141 -36.88 -14.89 -19.23
N GLY A 142 -36.73 -15.00 -20.55
CA GLY A 142 -37.84 -14.94 -21.51
C GLY A 142 -38.27 -13.54 -21.98
N THR A 143 -37.71 -12.45 -21.48
CA THR A 143 -38.18 -11.08 -21.82
C THR A 143 -37.13 -10.17 -22.48
N GLY A 144 -35.88 -10.61 -22.63
CA GLY A 144 -34.80 -9.76 -23.19
C GLY A 144 -34.46 -8.53 -22.33
N LEU A 145 -35.06 -8.41 -21.15
CA LEU A 145 -34.81 -7.37 -20.15
C LEU A 145 -33.64 -7.79 -19.28
N PHE A 146 -32.81 -6.83 -18.86
CA PHE A 146 -31.71 -7.06 -17.94
C PHE A 146 -31.96 -6.27 -16.66
N PHE A 147 -31.68 -6.86 -15.50
CA PHE A 147 -31.58 -6.11 -14.25
C PHE A 147 -30.12 -5.94 -13.87
N GLU A 148 -29.77 -4.73 -13.45
CA GLU A 148 -28.44 -4.43 -12.93
C GLU A 148 -28.37 -4.86 -11.47
N ALA A 149 -27.40 -5.71 -11.16
CA ALA A 149 -27.04 -6.06 -9.80
C ALA A 149 -25.74 -5.36 -9.43
N LYS A 150 -25.82 -4.57 -8.36
CA LYS A 150 -24.67 -3.82 -7.83
C LYS A 150 -24.20 -4.44 -6.52
N SER A 151 -22.89 -4.53 -6.35
CA SER A 151 -22.23 -4.83 -5.08
C SER A 151 -21.10 -3.85 -4.85
N THR A 152 -20.94 -3.43 -3.60
CA THR A 152 -19.93 -2.46 -3.19
C THR A 152 -19.10 -3.08 -2.07
N VAL A 153 -17.79 -2.95 -2.18
CA VAL A 153 -16.83 -3.28 -1.12
C VAL A 153 -16.13 -1.99 -0.71
N ASN A 154 -16.38 -1.55 0.51
CA ASN A 154 -15.70 -0.43 1.12
C ASN A 154 -14.66 -0.98 2.11
N GLY A 155 -13.41 -0.57 1.94
CA GLY A 155 -12.31 -0.93 2.82
C GLY A 155 -11.70 0.30 3.44
N SER A 156 -11.53 0.32 4.75
CA SER A 156 -10.73 1.31 5.45
C SER A 156 -9.59 0.63 6.21
N GLY A 157 -8.52 1.37 6.47
CA GLY A 157 -7.35 0.84 7.15
C GLY A 157 -6.61 1.94 7.89
N ARG A 158 -5.87 1.55 8.92
CA ARG A 158 -5.02 2.41 9.73
C ARG A 158 -3.75 1.65 10.07
N SER A 159 -2.63 2.35 10.15
CA SER A 159 -1.37 1.73 10.55
C SER A 159 -0.47 2.72 11.29
N ARG A 160 0.25 2.20 12.29
CA ARG A 160 1.23 2.97 13.05
C ARG A 160 2.46 2.16 13.39
N ALA A 161 3.60 2.82 13.47
CA ALA A 161 4.82 2.20 14.00
C ALA A 161 4.68 2.03 15.51
N ILE A 162 5.02 0.84 16.01
CA ILE A 162 5.04 0.54 17.45
C ILE A 162 6.44 0.26 17.98
N ARG A 163 7.38 -0.12 17.09
CA ARG A 163 8.78 -0.35 17.43
C ARG A 163 9.66 -0.16 16.21
N LEU A 164 10.84 0.41 16.42
CA LEU A 164 11.88 0.59 15.42
C LEU A 164 13.19 0.03 15.98
N THR A 165 13.84 -0.88 15.25
CA THR A 165 15.13 -1.45 15.67
C THR A 165 16.04 -1.52 14.47
N SER A 166 17.05 -0.65 14.43
CA SER A 166 17.96 -0.51 13.29
C SER A 166 19.39 -0.82 13.72
N THR A 167 20.11 -1.60 12.92
CA THR A 167 21.59 -1.67 13.05
C THR A 167 22.26 -0.57 12.23
N SER A 168 21.56 -0.02 11.23
CA SER A 168 21.98 1.17 10.50
C SER A 168 21.89 2.42 11.37
N PRO A 169 22.90 3.32 11.32
CA PRO A 169 22.87 4.59 12.04
C PRO A 169 21.76 5.53 11.54
N SER A 170 21.32 5.39 10.28
CA SER A 170 20.24 6.18 9.72
C SER A 170 19.41 5.42 8.70
N LEU A 171 18.13 5.20 9.00
CA LEU A 171 17.19 4.60 8.03
C LEU A 171 16.99 5.48 6.79
N CYS A 172 17.25 6.77 6.91
CA CYS A 172 17.12 7.74 5.83
C CYS A 172 18.39 7.86 4.98
N ASN A 173 19.49 7.26 5.42
CA ASN A 173 20.78 7.29 4.75
C ASN A 173 21.49 5.96 5.00
N ILE A 174 20.90 4.89 4.45
CA ILE A 174 21.42 3.53 4.60
C ILE A 174 22.66 3.34 3.72
N ALA A 175 23.60 2.54 4.21
CA ALA A 175 24.72 2.06 3.42
C ALA A 175 24.39 0.72 2.75
N PRO A 176 25.06 0.38 1.64
CA PRO A 176 24.95 -0.95 1.05
C PRO A 176 25.30 -2.05 2.05
N GLY A 177 24.45 -3.07 2.15
CA GLY A 177 24.58 -4.18 3.10
C GLY A 177 23.98 -3.94 4.49
N ASP A 178 23.44 -2.76 4.78
CA ASP A 178 22.74 -2.48 6.03
C ASP A 178 21.52 -3.39 6.23
N THR A 179 21.21 -3.69 7.50
CA THR A 179 20.00 -4.41 7.89
C THR A 179 19.23 -3.62 8.95
N PHE A 180 17.91 -3.77 8.96
CA PHE A 180 17.08 -3.11 9.97
C PHE A 180 15.72 -3.78 10.06
N GLU A 181 15.03 -3.53 11.17
CA GLU A 181 13.73 -4.11 11.47
C GLU A 181 12.77 -3.03 11.99
N PHE A 182 11.51 -3.13 11.63
CA PHE A 182 10.46 -2.29 12.21
C PHE A 182 9.17 -3.07 12.40
N THR A 183 8.45 -2.72 13.46
CA THR A 183 7.17 -3.33 13.80
C THR A 183 6.06 -2.30 13.62
N VAL A 184 5.06 -2.69 12.84
CA VAL A 184 3.89 -1.87 12.54
C VAL A 184 2.64 -2.60 13.03
N GLU A 185 1.80 -1.87 13.74
CA GLU A 185 0.44 -2.29 14.02
C GLU A 185 -0.48 -1.79 12.91
N ARG A 186 -1.37 -2.65 12.45
CA ARG A 186 -2.33 -2.38 11.39
C ARG A 186 -3.72 -2.76 11.84
N GLU A 187 -4.66 -1.88 11.56
CA GLU A 187 -6.09 -2.11 11.73
C GLU A 187 -6.73 -1.97 10.35
N SER A 188 -7.70 -2.83 10.04
CA SER A 188 -8.46 -2.74 8.81
C SER A 188 -9.90 -3.12 9.06
N GLU A 189 -10.78 -2.42 8.37
CA GLU A 189 -12.20 -2.69 8.33
C GLU A 189 -12.61 -2.88 6.88
N THR A 190 -13.43 -3.88 6.62
CA THR A 190 -14.00 -4.10 5.30
C THR A 190 -15.48 -4.34 5.43
N ARG A 191 -16.26 -3.51 4.75
CA ARG A 191 -17.71 -3.57 4.66
C ARG A 191 -18.10 -3.96 3.24
N THR A 192 -18.81 -5.07 3.11
CA THR A 192 -19.34 -5.56 1.82
C THR A 192 -20.85 -5.45 1.84
N GLU A 193 -21.42 -4.88 0.76
CA GLU A 193 -22.86 -4.69 0.56
C GLU A 193 -23.26 -5.11 -0.86
N GLY A 194 -24.49 -5.58 -1.05
CA GLY A 194 -25.02 -5.81 -2.39
C GLY A 194 -26.25 -6.71 -2.45
N VAL A 195 -26.90 -6.74 -3.62
CA VAL A 195 -28.17 -7.45 -3.83
C VAL A 195 -28.08 -8.97 -3.57
N PHE A 196 -26.88 -9.55 -3.72
CA PHE A 196 -26.63 -10.99 -3.55
C PHE A 196 -25.65 -11.35 -2.43
N VAL A 197 -25.20 -10.36 -1.66
CA VAL A 197 -24.25 -10.56 -0.56
C VAL A 197 -24.88 -9.98 0.69
N ARG A 198 -24.99 -10.77 1.76
CA ARG A 198 -25.42 -10.24 3.06
C ARG A 198 -24.42 -9.19 3.51
N ASP A 199 -24.93 -8.05 3.97
CA ASP A 199 -24.12 -7.00 4.55
C ASP A 199 -23.21 -7.60 5.62
N LYS A 200 -21.91 -7.42 5.41
CA LYS A 200 -20.88 -8.00 6.26
C LYS A 200 -19.79 -6.97 6.50
N THR A 201 -19.58 -6.67 7.76
CA THR A 201 -18.41 -5.92 8.24
C THR A 201 -17.42 -6.91 8.85
N THR A 202 -16.14 -6.75 8.52
CA THR A 202 -15.05 -7.53 9.09
C THR A 202 -13.98 -6.57 9.59
N HIS A 203 -13.59 -6.71 10.85
CA HIS A 203 -12.48 -5.97 11.43
C HIS A 203 -11.28 -6.92 11.61
N GLN A 204 -10.09 -6.44 11.31
CA GLN A 204 -8.85 -7.17 11.51
C GLN A 204 -7.79 -6.23 12.07
N THR A 205 -7.20 -6.62 13.20
CA THR A 205 -6.01 -5.99 13.76
C THR A 205 -4.85 -6.98 13.66
N GLY A 206 -3.67 -6.49 13.30
CA GLY A 206 -2.49 -7.31 13.14
C GLY A 206 -1.22 -6.52 13.46
N ILE A 207 -0.27 -7.21 14.08
CA ILE A 207 1.07 -6.70 14.31
C ILE A 207 2.00 -7.42 13.32
N GLY A 208 2.71 -6.65 12.52
CA GLY A 208 3.66 -7.15 11.53
C GLY A 208 5.05 -6.62 11.82
N THR A 209 6.02 -7.53 11.91
CA THR A 209 7.44 -7.20 11.89
C THR A 209 7.96 -7.32 10.46
N LEU A 210 8.63 -6.26 9.98
CA LEU A 210 9.30 -6.24 8.70
C LEU A 210 10.81 -6.25 8.94
N SER A 211 11.48 -7.29 8.45
CA SER A 211 12.93 -7.42 8.49
C SER A 211 13.49 -7.09 7.11
N CYS A 212 14.36 -6.09 7.03
CA CYS A 212 14.85 -5.54 5.77
C CYS A 212 16.37 -5.66 5.65
N ALA A 213 16.82 -5.88 4.41
CA ALA A 213 18.23 -5.90 4.05
C ALA A 213 18.47 -5.09 2.78
N ALA A 214 19.47 -4.22 2.82
CA ALA A 214 19.96 -3.46 1.69
C ALA A 214 20.92 -4.33 0.85
N ALA A 215 20.85 -4.19 -0.47
CA ALA A 215 21.80 -4.81 -1.38
C ALA A 215 23.22 -4.28 -1.12
N SER A 216 24.23 -5.06 -1.47
CA SER A 216 25.65 -4.72 -1.29
C SER A 216 26.19 -3.70 -2.29
N GLY A 217 25.38 -3.27 -3.27
CA GLY A 217 25.77 -2.32 -4.30
C GLY A 217 24.68 -1.29 -4.59
N THR A 218 25.06 -0.25 -5.33
CA THR A 218 24.18 0.80 -5.81
C THR A 218 23.90 0.64 -7.30
N GLU A 219 22.80 1.22 -7.78
CA GLU A 219 22.50 1.33 -9.20
C GLU A 219 21.97 2.73 -9.55
N PRO A 220 22.04 3.16 -10.82
CA PRO A 220 21.52 4.48 -11.20
C PRO A 220 20.01 4.57 -10.99
N ALA A 221 19.53 5.64 -10.35
CA ALA A 221 18.11 5.87 -10.10
C ALA A 221 17.28 5.91 -11.40
N GLN A 222 17.90 6.27 -12.54
CA GLN A 222 17.30 6.28 -13.87
C GLN A 222 16.78 4.90 -14.31
N ARG A 223 17.28 3.81 -13.74
CA ARG A 223 16.76 2.45 -14.00
C ARG A 223 15.36 2.24 -13.44
N ILE A 224 15.00 2.99 -12.41
CA ILE A 224 13.69 2.95 -11.77
C ILE A 224 12.73 3.84 -12.57
N ALA A 225 13.16 5.07 -12.85
CA ALA A 225 12.45 5.96 -13.75
C ALA A 225 13.40 6.99 -14.38
N PRO A 226 13.30 7.30 -15.69
CA PRO A 226 14.29 8.11 -16.40
C PRO A 226 14.53 9.52 -15.85
N PHE A 227 13.53 10.11 -15.18
CA PHE A 227 13.60 11.47 -14.64
C PHE A 227 14.20 11.55 -13.23
N LEU A 228 14.47 10.40 -12.58
CA LEU A 228 15.14 10.37 -11.28
C LEU A 228 16.64 10.52 -11.46
N THR A 229 17.27 11.30 -10.60
CA THR A 229 18.74 11.49 -10.59
C THR A 229 19.40 10.74 -9.45
N GLY A 230 20.73 10.57 -9.55
CA GLY A 230 21.53 9.99 -8.49
C GLY A 230 21.56 8.47 -8.47
N GLU A 231 21.88 7.92 -7.29
CA GLU A 231 21.98 6.50 -7.03
C GLU A 231 20.77 5.96 -6.27
N ALA A 232 20.54 4.67 -6.41
CA ALA A 232 19.54 3.91 -5.69
C ALA A 232 20.12 2.62 -5.11
N ILE A 233 19.59 2.20 -3.96
CA ILE A 233 19.95 0.95 -3.28
C ILE A 233 18.70 0.08 -3.22
N ALA A 234 18.78 -1.14 -3.76
CA ALA A 234 17.70 -2.10 -3.65
C ALA A 234 17.59 -2.61 -2.20
N VAL A 235 16.38 -2.61 -1.65
CA VAL A 235 16.10 -3.05 -0.28
C VAL A 235 14.98 -4.09 -0.32
N SER A 236 15.23 -5.25 0.28
CA SER A 236 14.23 -6.33 0.38
C SER A 236 13.77 -6.44 1.81
N CYS A 237 12.46 -6.33 2.02
CA CYS A 237 11.82 -6.48 3.32
C CYS A 237 10.94 -7.73 3.32
N GLU A 238 11.07 -8.54 4.36
CA GLU A 238 10.31 -9.77 4.54
C GLU A 238 9.42 -9.68 5.77
N THR A 239 8.22 -10.25 5.66
CA THR A 239 7.29 -10.40 6.76
C THR A 239 6.42 -11.65 6.54
N VAL A 240 5.51 -11.92 7.47
CA VAL A 240 4.56 -13.02 7.34
C VAL A 240 3.13 -12.51 7.52
N ASP A 241 2.20 -13.12 6.80
CA ASP A 241 0.78 -12.85 7.00
C ASP A 241 0.22 -13.56 8.25
N ALA A 242 -1.06 -13.34 8.54
CA ALA A 242 -1.74 -13.98 9.66
C ALA A 242 -1.74 -15.53 9.61
N LYS A 243 -1.47 -16.12 8.44
CA LYS A 243 -1.34 -17.57 8.24
C LYS A 243 0.12 -18.03 8.20
N LYS A 244 1.05 -17.18 8.64
CA LYS A 244 2.50 -17.42 8.64
C LYS A 244 3.08 -17.66 7.23
N ARG A 245 2.44 -17.10 6.20
CA ARG A 245 2.93 -17.21 4.82
C ARG A 245 3.85 -16.03 4.53
N PRO A 246 4.98 -16.25 3.84
CA PRO A 246 5.94 -15.20 3.57
C PRO A 246 5.36 -14.15 2.63
N ILE A 247 5.69 -12.89 2.92
CA ILE A 247 5.45 -11.72 2.08
C ILE A 247 6.81 -11.03 1.92
N THR A 248 7.15 -10.70 0.68
CA THR A 248 8.37 -9.96 0.35
C THR A 248 7.98 -8.66 -0.34
N VAL A 249 8.45 -7.54 0.19
CA VAL A 249 8.30 -6.21 -0.41
C VAL A 249 9.67 -5.70 -0.79
N ARG A 250 9.81 -5.28 -2.05
CA ARG A 250 11.05 -4.69 -2.56
C ARG A 250 10.88 -3.19 -2.70
N TYR A 251 11.86 -2.48 -2.16
CA TYR A 251 11.98 -1.04 -2.25
C TYR A 251 13.24 -0.67 -3.01
N MET A 252 13.24 0.54 -3.56
CA MET A 252 14.45 1.23 -4.00
C MET A 252 14.64 2.46 -3.14
N HIS A 253 15.71 2.48 -2.37
CA HIS A 253 16.11 3.66 -1.61
C HIS A 253 16.84 4.62 -2.54
N LEU A 254 16.21 5.74 -2.86
CA LEU A 254 16.83 6.81 -3.64
C LEU A 254 17.75 7.63 -2.73
N VAL A 255 19.06 7.62 -2.97
CA VAL A 255 20.06 8.19 -2.07
C VAL A 255 19.94 9.71 -2.00
N ASP A 256 19.83 10.37 -3.15
CA ASP A 256 19.76 11.84 -3.25
C ASP A 256 18.47 12.42 -2.65
N TYR A 257 17.39 11.63 -2.69
CA TYR A 257 16.06 12.00 -2.19
C TYR A 257 15.75 11.41 -0.81
N ARG A 258 16.61 10.51 -0.31
CA ARG A 258 16.45 9.80 0.97
C ARG A 258 15.07 9.21 1.15
N TYR A 259 14.59 8.60 0.09
CA TYR A 259 13.20 8.18 -0.03
C TYR A 259 13.12 6.76 -0.59
N TYR A 260 12.29 5.92 0.02
CA TYR A 260 12.09 4.55 -0.43
C TYR A 260 10.88 4.46 -1.35
N LEU A 261 11.08 3.93 -2.56
CA LEU A 261 10.02 3.66 -3.53
C LEU A 261 9.67 2.18 -3.57
N PRO A 262 8.41 1.77 -3.32
CA PRO A 262 8.00 0.37 -3.45
C PRO A 262 7.92 -0.09 -4.92
N VAL A 263 8.85 -0.95 -5.34
CA VAL A 263 8.95 -1.41 -6.73
C VAL A 263 8.30 -2.77 -6.99
N ALA A 264 8.20 -3.63 -5.97
CA ALA A 264 7.54 -4.92 -6.13
C ALA A 264 7.01 -5.46 -4.81
N ASN A 265 5.94 -6.24 -4.88
CA ASN A 265 5.42 -6.99 -3.76
C ASN A 265 5.11 -8.43 -4.21
N THR A 266 5.54 -9.40 -3.42
CA THR A 266 5.21 -10.81 -3.62
C THR A 266 4.56 -11.34 -2.37
N SER A 267 3.32 -11.79 -2.52
CA SER A 267 2.52 -12.45 -1.50
C SER A 267 1.94 -13.74 -2.07
N HIS A 268 1.43 -14.63 -1.22
CA HIS A 268 0.96 -15.95 -1.62
C HIS A 268 -0.05 -15.90 -2.79
N GLY A 269 0.42 -16.20 -4.01
CA GLY A 269 -0.40 -16.23 -5.22
C GLY A 269 -0.70 -14.86 -5.83
N VAL A 270 -0.05 -13.79 -5.35
CA VAL A 270 -0.14 -12.42 -5.86
C VAL A 270 1.27 -11.85 -6.02
N ARG A 271 1.59 -11.38 -7.22
CA ARG A 271 2.78 -10.58 -7.51
C ARG A 271 2.31 -9.21 -7.98
N SER A 272 2.98 -8.16 -7.56
CA SER A 272 2.82 -6.85 -8.16
C SER A 272 4.16 -6.20 -8.45
N GLU A 273 4.16 -5.39 -9.51
CA GLU A 273 5.30 -4.57 -9.92
C GLU A 273 4.81 -3.15 -10.15
N THR A 274 5.61 -2.19 -9.72
CA THR A 274 5.31 -0.77 -9.80
C THR A 274 6.25 -0.11 -10.79
N ALA A 275 5.71 0.50 -11.83
CA ALA A 275 6.44 1.40 -12.72
C ALA A 275 6.12 2.85 -12.34
N TYR A 276 7.11 3.74 -12.43
CA TYR A 276 6.97 5.15 -12.08
C TYR A 276 7.13 6.06 -13.30
N SER A 277 6.33 7.13 -13.35
CA SER A 277 6.40 8.23 -14.31
C SER A 277 6.36 9.57 -13.58
N SER A 278 6.75 10.65 -14.25
CA SER A 278 6.60 12.00 -13.71
C SER A 278 5.11 12.29 -13.52
N GLY A 279 4.72 12.78 -12.34
CA GLY A 279 3.39 13.33 -12.11
C GLY A 279 3.36 14.77 -12.63
N GLU A 280 2.45 15.05 -13.55
CA GLU A 280 2.09 16.42 -13.96
C GLU A 280 1.00 17.00 -13.04
#